data_AF-F2UNL7-F1
#
_entry.id   AF-F2UNL7-F1
#
_cell.length_a   1.000
_cell.length_b   1.000
_cell.length_c   1.000
_cell.angle_alpha   90.00
_cell.angle_beta   90.00
_cell.angle_gamma   90.00
#
_symmetry.space_group_name_H-M   'P 1'
#
loop_
_entity.id
_entity.type
_entity.pdbx_description
1 polymer ?
#
loop_
_entity_poly.entity_id
_entity_poly.type
_entity_poly.pdbx_seq_one_letter_code
_entity_poly.pdbx_strand_id
1 'polypeptide(L)'
;MRIVEIGANFMSVILTHLLQLGVHPDMTFLQRQVAITENTKSEHVASLRVSRCPALHTAVLTTDVCCAFMVTKCSGANTVVFEGARLGAMEVTSCSVMLMRVTALDRLGSLVVRNCRQLSSLYCTRDPALRLCLTNLPQLRFARIPMLAFRLLPSAKPRLFASASSGGKRMRELRVLKCPSLPLLRLPPGDVSSISTCALDVVVSTAAVCTLAECCGQLELRGTAAATFAHDPHPLPAMAKVVLLGVHSDELTRTASLPRAVKRCDVVMRHGGFDPTALLFVADMPIRGDPGLSLPVVSGLDLLPHTTRVVVKECRVMGDIAASLSAKVVLRDCIGTATVMEARKVHVFGPRMPTLELHDVERVEMMGVDDLSVAETEDVVSMKLDDCEFEGFAELRGVRRLTLSRCMFYNVLSLPSFSYLRTVHCAGRECADNTSGAWPSVCFRNERAAVMRDALSDGGLALNEAEDGACPRFNVLFVRFDGV
;
A
#
# COMPACT_ATOMS: atom_id res chain seq x y z
N MET A 1 -37.88 -7.55 -3.90
CA MET A 1 -37.75 -6.22 -4.52
C MET A 1 -36.37 -6.12 -5.16
N ARG A 2 -36.27 -6.21 -6.49
CA ARG A 2 -35.01 -6.09 -7.25
C ARG A 2 -35.23 -5.04 -8.32
N ILE A 3 -34.47 -3.95 -8.26
CA ILE A 3 -34.51 -2.88 -9.26
C ILE A 3 -33.66 -3.34 -10.46
N VAL A 4 -34.32 -3.45 -11.62
CA VAL A 4 -33.67 -3.52 -12.93
C VAL A 4 -33.96 -2.16 -13.58
N GLU A 5 -33.01 -1.23 -13.49
CA GLU A 5 -33.07 0.02 -14.26
C GLU A 5 -32.59 -0.26 -15.68
N ILE A 6 -33.54 -0.26 -16.62
CA ILE A 6 -33.26 -0.18 -18.06
C ILE A 6 -33.51 1.29 -18.44
N GLY A 7 -32.45 2.06 -18.61
CA GLY A 7 -32.53 3.44 -19.10
C GLY A 7 -32.91 3.45 -20.58
N ALA A 8 -34.01 4.12 -20.90
CA ALA A 8 -34.64 4.13 -22.21
C ALA A 8 -33.85 4.93 -23.27
N ASN A 9 -33.68 4.35 -24.46
CA ASN A 9 -34.31 4.84 -25.70
C ASN A 9 -34.17 3.80 -26.82
N PHE A 10 -35.34 3.35 -27.32
CA PHE A 10 -35.63 2.59 -28.55
C PHE A 10 -35.20 1.10 -28.72
N MET A 11 -36.11 0.24 -28.24
CA MET A 11 -36.72 -0.98 -28.85
C MET A 11 -35.91 -2.27 -29.14
N SER A 12 -36.21 -3.28 -28.29
CA SER A 12 -36.64 -4.67 -28.61
C SER A 12 -35.56 -5.66 -29.12
N VAL A 13 -35.20 -6.73 -28.39
CA VAL A 13 -35.83 -8.08 -28.28
C VAL A 13 -34.76 -8.96 -27.58
N ILE A 14 -34.81 -9.43 -26.32
CA ILE A 14 -35.62 -10.49 -25.68
C ILE A 14 -35.49 -10.24 -24.16
N LEU A 15 -36.42 -9.53 -23.52
CA LEU A 15 -36.48 -9.53 -22.04
C LEU A 15 -37.89 -9.54 -21.46
N THR A 16 -38.92 -9.74 -22.28
CA THR A 16 -40.32 -9.81 -21.81
C THR A 16 -40.82 -11.26 -21.65
N HIS A 17 -40.13 -12.28 -22.16
CA HIS A 17 -40.57 -13.68 -21.99
C HIS A 17 -39.96 -14.43 -20.79
N LEU A 18 -38.90 -13.93 -20.15
CA LEU A 18 -38.23 -14.65 -19.06
C LEU A 18 -38.47 -14.08 -17.65
N LEU A 19 -39.09 -12.91 -17.53
CA LEU A 19 -39.42 -12.32 -16.22
C LEU A 19 -40.85 -12.61 -15.75
N GLN A 20 -41.68 -13.32 -16.54
CA GLN A 20 -43.07 -13.66 -16.17
C GLN A 20 -43.37 -15.15 -15.96
N LEU A 21 -42.42 -16.06 -16.12
CA LEU A 21 -42.68 -17.48 -15.82
C LEU A 21 -41.95 -17.89 -14.54
N GLY A 22 -42.58 -17.54 -13.42
CA GLY A 22 -42.48 -18.35 -12.22
C GLY A 22 -42.96 -19.77 -12.53
N VAL A 23 -42.19 -20.75 -12.04
CA VAL A 23 -42.57 -22.15 -11.82
C VAL A 23 -43.24 -22.86 -13.01
N HIS A 24 -42.44 -23.63 -13.76
CA HIS A 24 -42.94 -24.86 -14.39
C HIS A 24 -41.88 -25.96 -14.22
N PRO A 25 -42.21 -27.14 -13.65
CA PRO A 25 -41.35 -28.31 -13.75
C PRO A 25 -41.45 -28.83 -15.20
N ASP A 26 -40.39 -29.46 -15.70
CA ASP A 26 -40.30 -30.06 -17.06
C ASP A 26 -39.90 -29.16 -18.24
N MET A 27 -38.95 -28.24 -18.03
CA MET A 27 -38.08 -27.82 -19.15
C MET A 27 -36.83 -28.69 -19.23
N THR A 28 -36.69 -29.42 -20.33
CA THR A 28 -35.56 -30.32 -20.61
C THR A 28 -34.24 -29.54 -20.78
N PHE A 29 -33.15 -30.24 -20.49
CA PHE A 29 -31.75 -29.79 -20.40
C PHE A 29 -31.23 -28.94 -21.60
N LEU A 30 -31.92 -28.93 -22.74
CA LEU A 30 -31.51 -28.30 -23.99
C LEU A 30 -31.94 -26.82 -24.17
N GLN A 31 -32.84 -26.27 -23.35
CA GLN A 31 -33.34 -24.89 -23.51
C GLN A 31 -32.60 -23.80 -22.69
N ARG A 32 -31.47 -24.12 -22.05
CA ARG A 32 -30.72 -23.17 -21.20
C ARG A 32 -29.72 -22.26 -21.93
N GLN A 33 -29.79 -22.10 -23.25
CA GLN A 33 -29.00 -21.06 -23.94
C GLN A 33 -29.78 -19.74 -23.96
N VAL A 34 -29.71 -18.96 -22.88
CA VAL A 34 -30.03 -17.52 -23.00
C VAL A 34 -28.80 -16.84 -23.60
N ALA A 35 -28.75 -16.81 -24.93
CA ALA A 35 -27.96 -15.84 -25.66
C ALA A 35 -28.75 -14.54 -25.66
N ILE A 36 -28.25 -13.49 -24.99
CA ILE A 36 -28.64 -12.13 -25.38
C ILE A 36 -27.84 -11.85 -26.65
N THR A 37 -28.29 -12.43 -27.76
CA THR A 37 -27.95 -12.00 -29.11
C THR A 37 -29.02 -11.00 -29.49
N GLU A 38 -28.91 -9.78 -28.97
CA GLU A 38 -29.54 -8.68 -29.67
C GLU A 38 -28.72 -8.46 -30.94
N ASN A 39 -29.19 -9.06 -32.04
CA ASN A 39 -28.84 -8.61 -33.39
C ASN A 39 -29.64 -7.33 -33.70
N THR A 40 -29.68 -6.41 -32.74
CA THR A 40 -30.20 -5.06 -32.95
C THR A 40 -29.08 -4.34 -33.67
N LYS A 41 -29.26 -4.04 -34.96
CA LYS A 41 -28.48 -2.99 -35.62
C LYS A 41 -28.91 -1.64 -35.02
N SER A 42 -28.69 -1.46 -33.72
CA SER A 42 -28.80 -0.16 -33.09
C SER A 42 -27.47 0.54 -33.31
N GLU A 43 -27.53 1.67 -34.01
CA GLU A 43 -26.37 2.52 -34.28
C GLU A 43 -25.77 3.03 -32.95
N HIS A 44 -26.57 3.14 -31.88
CA HIS A 44 -26.18 3.74 -30.61
C HIS A 44 -26.78 3.04 -29.38
N VAL A 45 -25.93 2.58 -28.47
CA VAL A 45 -26.29 2.09 -27.13
C VAL A 45 -25.61 2.96 -26.07
N ALA A 46 -26.37 3.71 -25.28
CA ALA A 46 -25.76 4.55 -24.24
C ALA A 46 -25.00 3.68 -23.21
N SER A 47 -25.65 2.67 -22.63
CA SER A 47 -24.98 1.69 -21.78
C SER A 47 -25.79 0.41 -21.67
N LEU A 48 -25.10 -0.73 -21.61
CA LEU A 48 -25.68 -2.02 -21.29
C LEU A 48 -25.04 -2.58 -20.02
N ARG A 49 -25.87 -2.91 -19.03
CA ARG A 49 -25.44 -3.52 -17.77
C ARG A 49 -26.17 -4.83 -17.52
N VAL A 50 -25.41 -5.92 -17.49
CA VAL A 50 -25.89 -7.25 -17.15
C VAL A 50 -25.31 -7.65 -15.81
N SER A 51 -26.17 -8.00 -14.84
CA SER A 51 -25.70 -8.34 -13.50
C SER A 51 -26.49 -9.45 -12.84
N ARG A 52 -25.80 -10.33 -12.10
CA ARG A 52 -26.41 -11.42 -11.31
C ARG A 52 -27.31 -12.35 -12.14
N CYS A 53 -26.90 -12.66 -13.37
CA CYS A 53 -27.59 -13.59 -14.25
C CYS A 53 -26.84 -14.94 -14.26
N PRO A 54 -27.17 -15.89 -13.37
CA PRO A 54 -26.47 -17.17 -13.28
C PRO A 54 -26.75 -18.08 -14.48
N ALA A 55 -27.87 -17.87 -15.19
CA ALA A 55 -28.24 -18.62 -16.39
C ALA A 55 -27.69 -18.03 -17.70
N LEU A 56 -27.04 -16.85 -17.64
CA LEU A 56 -26.47 -16.21 -18.83
C LEU A 56 -25.23 -16.99 -19.24
N HIS A 57 -25.22 -17.62 -20.42
CA HIS A 57 -24.02 -18.31 -20.93
C HIS A 57 -23.18 -17.44 -21.86
N THR A 58 -23.82 -16.58 -22.63
CA THR A 58 -23.15 -15.73 -23.62
C THR A 58 -23.73 -14.32 -23.56
N ALA A 59 -22.87 -13.33 -23.43
CA ALA A 59 -23.23 -11.91 -23.55
C ALA A 59 -22.55 -11.34 -24.80
N VAL A 60 -23.34 -11.03 -25.83
CA VAL A 60 -22.84 -10.42 -27.06
C VAL A 60 -23.52 -9.08 -27.23
N LEU A 61 -22.73 -8.03 -27.46
CA LEU A 61 -23.24 -6.71 -27.83
C LEU A 61 -22.64 -6.30 -29.16
N THR A 62 -23.49 -6.14 -30.18
CA THR A 62 -23.12 -5.66 -31.50
C THR A 62 -23.78 -4.30 -31.76
N THR A 63 -23.01 -3.22 -31.74
CA THR A 63 -23.49 -1.84 -31.93
C THR A 63 -22.35 -0.93 -32.37
N ASP A 64 -22.61 0.07 -33.22
CA ASP A 64 -21.54 0.95 -33.71
C ASP A 64 -20.95 1.79 -32.56
N VAL A 65 -21.77 2.27 -31.63
CA VAL A 65 -21.31 3.09 -30.51
C VAL A 65 -21.94 2.61 -29.21
N CYS A 66 -21.07 2.26 -28.25
CA CYS A 66 -21.46 1.99 -26.87
C CYS A 66 -20.67 2.87 -25.89
N CYS A 67 -21.33 3.61 -24.98
CA CYS A 67 -20.57 4.33 -23.96
C CYS A 67 -20.05 3.37 -22.87
N ALA A 68 -20.83 2.39 -22.45
CA ALA A 68 -20.40 1.41 -21.45
C ALA A 68 -21.08 0.04 -21.55
N PHE A 69 -20.28 -1.03 -21.56
CA PHE A 69 -20.76 -2.42 -21.51
C PHE A 69 -20.24 -3.14 -20.27
N MET A 70 -21.13 -3.52 -19.36
CA MET A 70 -20.79 -4.07 -18.05
C MET A 70 -21.44 -5.44 -17.82
N VAL A 71 -20.64 -6.45 -17.46
CA VAL A 71 -21.11 -7.80 -17.11
C VAL A 71 -20.55 -8.18 -15.74
N THR A 72 -21.42 -8.28 -14.73
CA THR A 72 -20.98 -8.45 -13.33
C THR A 72 -21.70 -9.57 -12.59
N LYS A 73 -20.96 -10.40 -11.85
CA LYS A 73 -21.52 -11.49 -11.03
C LYS A 73 -22.41 -12.47 -11.84
N CYS A 74 -22.06 -12.72 -13.10
CA CYS A 74 -22.76 -13.69 -13.95
C CYS A 74 -21.97 -15.00 -13.95
N SER A 75 -22.32 -15.92 -13.05
CA SER A 75 -21.57 -17.16 -12.83
C SER A 75 -21.73 -18.21 -13.94
N GLY A 76 -22.75 -18.08 -14.79
CA GLY A 76 -22.92 -18.96 -15.96
C GLY A 76 -22.23 -18.45 -17.23
N ALA A 77 -21.73 -17.21 -17.22
CA ALA A 77 -21.31 -16.53 -18.44
C ALA A 77 -19.94 -17.05 -18.86
N ASN A 78 -19.90 -17.83 -19.95
CA ASN A 78 -18.69 -18.42 -20.50
C ASN A 78 -18.03 -17.53 -21.55
N THR A 79 -18.81 -16.67 -22.21
CA THR A 79 -18.32 -15.85 -23.32
C THR A 79 -18.90 -14.45 -23.26
N VAL A 80 -18.02 -13.44 -23.39
CA VAL A 80 -18.41 -12.03 -23.47
C VAL A 80 -17.78 -11.41 -24.72
N VAL A 81 -18.61 -10.87 -25.60
CA VAL A 81 -18.17 -10.29 -26.87
C VAL A 81 -18.76 -8.89 -27.03
N PHE A 82 -17.92 -7.95 -27.42
CA PHE A 82 -18.33 -6.65 -27.93
C PHE A 82 -17.85 -6.46 -29.35
N GLU A 83 -18.75 -6.08 -30.25
CA GLU A 83 -18.46 -5.75 -31.65
C GLU A 83 -19.03 -4.39 -32.00
N GLY A 84 -18.17 -3.46 -32.41
CA GLY A 84 -18.60 -2.10 -32.69
C GLY A 84 -17.49 -1.18 -33.18
N ALA A 85 -17.83 0.06 -33.53
CA ALA A 85 -16.83 1.05 -33.87
C ALA A 85 -16.21 1.70 -32.63
N ARG A 86 -17.01 2.02 -31.60
CA ARG A 86 -16.58 2.78 -30.43
C ARG A 86 -17.11 2.18 -29.13
N LEU A 87 -16.22 1.98 -28.15
CA LEU A 87 -16.57 1.54 -26.80
C LEU A 87 -15.93 2.46 -25.76
N GLY A 88 -16.74 3.22 -25.03
CA GLY A 88 -16.23 4.09 -23.97
C GLY A 88 -15.60 3.29 -22.84
N ALA A 89 -16.31 2.31 -22.29
CA ALA A 89 -15.83 1.45 -21.21
C ALA A 89 -16.37 0.03 -21.29
N MET A 90 -15.54 -0.94 -20.92
CA MET A 90 -15.94 -2.31 -20.72
C MET A 90 -15.54 -2.79 -19.34
N GLU A 91 -16.47 -3.39 -18.60
CA GLU A 91 -16.19 -3.99 -17.30
C GLU A 91 -16.75 -5.41 -17.22
N VAL A 92 -15.89 -6.38 -16.89
CA VAL A 92 -16.28 -7.76 -16.60
C VAL A 92 -15.73 -8.16 -15.24
N THR A 93 -16.62 -8.32 -14.25
CA THR A 93 -16.22 -8.53 -12.85
C THR A 93 -16.92 -9.73 -12.23
N SER A 94 -16.14 -10.64 -11.63
CA SER A 94 -16.64 -11.81 -10.89
C SER A 94 -17.56 -12.72 -11.73
N CYS A 95 -17.16 -13.01 -12.96
CA CYS A 95 -17.89 -13.89 -13.89
C CYS A 95 -17.05 -15.14 -14.22
N SER A 96 -17.71 -16.19 -14.72
CA SER A 96 -17.06 -17.45 -15.13
C SER A 96 -16.62 -17.44 -16.59
N VAL A 97 -16.26 -16.25 -17.11
CA VAL A 97 -15.97 -16.06 -18.53
C VAL A 97 -14.70 -16.80 -18.88
N MET A 98 -14.73 -17.63 -19.91
CA MET A 98 -13.57 -18.34 -20.46
C MET A 98 -12.93 -17.57 -21.62
N LEU A 99 -13.78 -16.97 -22.47
CA LEU A 99 -13.37 -16.21 -23.65
C LEU A 99 -13.95 -14.80 -23.63
N MET A 100 -13.08 -13.81 -23.82
CA MET A 100 -13.48 -12.42 -23.96
C MET A 100 -12.93 -11.85 -25.27
N ARG A 101 -13.81 -11.25 -26.08
CA ARG A 101 -13.44 -10.59 -27.34
C ARG A 101 -14.00 -9.17 -27.41
N VAL A 102 -13.13 -8.23 -27.72
CA VAL A 102 -13.46 -6.82 -27.91
C VAL A 102 -12.95 -6.41 -29.29
N THR A 103 -13.87 -6.22 -30.23
CA THR A 103 -13.58 -5.72 -31.57
C THR A 103 -14.16 -4.32 -31.69
N ALA A 104 -13.39 -3.31 -31.26
CA ALA A 104 -13.74 -1.89 -31.32
C ALA A 104 -12.92 -1.17 -32.40
N LEU A 105 -13.52 -0.52 -33.41
CA LEU A 105 -12.78 0.00 -34.57
C LEU A 105 -11.90 1.24 -34.31
N ASP A 106 -12.21 2.08 -33.31
CA ASP A 106 -11.54 3.39 -33.15
C ASP A 106 -10.88 3.64 -31.79
N ARG A 107 -11.62 3.58 -30.66
CA ARG A 107 -11.08 3.91 -29.32
C ARG A 107 -11.79 3.17 -28.20
N LEU A 108 -11.02 2.51 -27.34
CA LEU A 108 -11.46 1.97 -26.05
C LEU A 108 -11.03 2.91 -24.92
N GLY A 109 -11.98 3.48 -24.18
CA GLY A 109 -11.62 4.37 -23.07
C GLY A 109 -11.08 3.57 -21.87
N SER A 110 -11.77 2.51 -21.47
CA SER A 110 -11.38 1.69 -20.31
C SER A 110 -11.74 0.23 -20.51
N LEU A 111 -10.82 -0.68 -20.17
CA LEU A 111 -11.04 -2.12 -20.13
C LEU A 111 -10.70 -2.65 -18.74
N VAL A 112 -11.71 -3.12 -18.02
CA VAL A 112 -11.57 -3.63 -16.66
C VAL A 112 -12.06 -5.07 -16.60
N VAL A 113 -11.18 -5.99 -16.22
CA VAL A 113 -11.52 -7.41 -16.06
C VAL A 113 -10.99 -7.88 -14.72
N ARG A 114 -11.90 -8.27 -13.82
CA ARG A 114 -11.56 -8.59 -12.43
C ARG A 114 -12.20 -9.89 -11.96
N ASN A 115 -11.44 -10.67 -11.19
CA ASN A 115 -11.96 -11.87 -10.51
C ASN A 115 -12.65 -12.88 -11.44
N CYS A 116 -12.24 -12.93 -12.72
CA CYS A 116 -12.76 -13.89 -13.69
C CYS A 116 -11.82 -15.10 -13.74
N ARG A 117 -11.98 -16.01 -12.77
CA ARG A 117 -11.01 -17.09 -12.51
C ARG A 117 -10.87 -18.10 -13.65
N GLN A 118 -11.85 -18.20 -14.53
CA GLN A 118 -11.87 -19.12 -15.67
C GLN A 118 -11.38 -18.48 -16.99
N LEU A 119 -11.10 -17.17 -17.00
CA LEU A 119 -10.75 -16.47 -18.23
C LEU A 119 -9.39 -16.92 -18.72
N SER A 120 -9.37 -17.59 -19.87
CA SER A 120 -8.15 -18.14 -20.46
C SER A 120 -7.63 -17.31 -21.63
N SER A 121 -8.52 -16.60 -22.33
CA SER A 121 -8.16 -15.79 -23.50
C SER A 121 -8.90 -14.46 -23.58
N LEU A 122 -8.13 -13.39 -23.78
CA LEU A 122 -8.61 -12.02 -23.97
C LEU A 122 -8.09 -11.49 -25.31
N TYR A 123 -9.01 -11.12 -26.20
CA TYR A 123 -8.70 -10.53 -27.50
C TYR A 123 -9.25 -9.12 -27.58
N CYS A 124 -8.37 -8.14 -27.80
CA CYS A 124 -8.72 -6.78 -28.19
C CYS A 124 -8.05 -6.53 -29.55
N THR A 125 -8.83 -6.22 -30.59
CA THR A 125 -8.30 -6.24 -31.96
C THR A 125 -7.75 -4.90 -32.44
N ARG A 126 -8.04 -3.79 -31.77
CA ARG A 126 -7.70 -2.41 -32.17
C ARG A 126 -7.56 -1.49 -30.96
N ASP A 127 -6.89 -0.36 -31.18
CA ASP A 127 -6.35 0.68 -30.27
C ASP A 127 -6.29 0.37 -28.75
N PRO A 128 -5.15 0.64 -28.09
CA PRO A 128 -5.03 0.39 -26.66
C PRO A 128 -6.15 1.09 -25.88
N ALA A 129 -6.61 0.44 -24.81
CA ALA A 129 -7.47 1.14 -23.86
C ALA A 129 -6.67 2.29 -23.22
N LEU A 130 -7.28 3.47 -23.01
CA LEU A 130 -6.64 4.53 -22.22
C LEU A 130 -6.37 4.05 -20.78
N ARG A 131 -7.22 3.14 -20.28
CA ARG A 131 -7.04 2.43 -19.01
C ARG A 131 -7.23 0.94 -19.20
N LEU A 132 -6.23 0.15 -18.83
CA LEU A 132 -6.32 -1.31 -18.81
C LEU A 132 -6.11 -1.82 -17.40
N CYS A 133 -7.07 -2.58 -16.87
CA CYS A 133 -6.99 -3.21 -15.57
C CYS A 133 -7.39 -4.69 -15.64
N LEU A 134 -6.41 -5.57 -15.58
CA LEU A 134 -6.55 -7.01 -15.49
C LEU A 134 -6.17 -7.42 -14.06
N THR A 135 -7.08 -8.02 -13.30
CA THR A 135 -6.81 -8.36 -11.89
C THR A 135 -7.41 -9.69 -11.50
N ASN A 136 -6.59 -10.55 -10.88
CA ASN A 136 -7.01 -11.85 -10.36
C ASN A 136 -7.62 -12.73 -11.46
N LEU A 137 -6.80 -12.98 -12.49
CA LEU A 137 -7.13 -13.80 -13.66
C LEU A 137 -6.15 -14.99 -13.74
N PRO A 138 -6.24 -15.95 -12.79
CA PRO A 138 -5.24 -17.01 -12.62
C PRO A 138 -5.08 -17.92 -13.84
N GLN A 139 -6.10 -18.06 -14.68
CA GLN A 139 -6.07 -18.93 -15.87
C GLN A 139 -5.78 -18.18 -17.17
N LEU A 140 -5.54 -16.86 -17.14
CA LEU A 140 -5.33 -16.06 -18.35
C LEU A 140 -3.98 -16.39 -18.97
N ARG A 141 -4.00 -17.18 -20.05
CA ARG A 141 -2.80 -17.62 -20.78
C ARG A 141 -2.51 -16.77 -21.99
N PHE A 142 -3.55 -16.17 -22.57
CA PHE A 142 -3.44 -15.39 -23.78
C PHE A 142 -4.14 -14.04 -23.62
N ALA A 143 -3.39 -12.95 -23.78
CA ALA A 143 -3.95 -11.63 -23.92
C ALA A 143 -3.32 -10.97 -25.14
N ARG A 144 -4.15 -10.68 -26.15
CA ARG A 144 -3.74 -9.88 -27.29
C ARG A 144 -4.44 -8.55 -27.18
N ILE A 145 -3.72 -7.54 -26.73
CA ILE A 145 -4.20 -6.16 -26.65
C ILE A 145 -3.22 -5.33 -27.47
N PRO A 146 -3.68 -4.42 -28.35
CA PRO A 146 -2.76 -3.58 -29.10
C PRO A 146 -1.86 -2.82 -28.13
N MET A 147 -0.56 -2.76 -28.45
CA MET A 147 0.52 -2.28 -27.57
C MET A 147 0.94 -3.19 -26.41
N LEU A 148 0.26 -4.32 -26.17
CA LEU A 148 0.65 -5.35 -25.19
C LEU A 148 0.59 -6.73 -25.83
N ALA A 149 1.74 -7.24 -26.26
CA ALA A 149 1.84 -8.57 -26.83
C ALA A 149 2.32 -9.57 -25.77
N PHE A 150 1.42 -10.39 -25.24
CA PHE A 150 1.77 -11.55 -24.44
C PHE A 150 1.89 -12.75 -25.39
N ARG A 151 3.11 -13.23 -25.66
CA ARG A 151 3.34 -14.37 -26.58
C ARG A 151 3.89 -15.59 -25.84
N LEU A 152 3.26 -16.74 -26.05
CA LEU A 152 3.70 -18.06 -25.55
C LEU A 152 4.57 -18.85 -26.54
N LEU A 153 4.79 -18.40 -27.78
CA LEU A 153 5.42 -19.24 -28.81
C LEU A 153 6.54 -18.54 -29.60
N PRO A 154 7.73 -19.16 -29.72
CA PRO A 154 8.80 -18.75 -30.63
C PRO A 154 8.68 -19.53 -31.95
N SER A 155 7.96 -19.01 -32.96
CA SER A 155 8.15 -19.51 -34.35
C SER A 155 7.38 -18.78 -35.46
N ALA A 156 6.33 -18.00 -35.18
CA ALA A 156 5.62 -17.29 -36.25
C ALA A 156 6.18 -15.88 -36.46
N LYS A 157 6.87 -15.68 -37.61
CA LYS A 157 7.29 -14.36 -38.12
C LYS A 157 6.11 -13.38 -37.97
N PRO A 158 6.27 -12.27 -37.24
CA PRO A 158 5.22 -11.28 -37.16
C PRO A 158 5.03 -10.67 -38.55
N ARG A 159 3.85 -10.87 -39.17
CA ARG A 159 3.39 -9.92 -40.17
C ARG A 159 3.14 -8.61 -39.44
N LEU A 160 4.16 -7.75 -39.44
CA LEU A 160 4.12 -6.39 -38.93
C LEU A 160 3.06 -5.64 -39.72
N PHE A 161 1.88 -5.47 -39.13
CA PHE A 161 0.97 -4.42 -39.56
C PHE A 161 1.50 -3.11 -38.98
N ALA A 162 2.48 -2.52 -39.67
CA ALA A 162 2.93 -1.16 -39.40
C ALA A 162 1.87 -0.18 -39.92
N SER A 163 0.81 0.03 -39.15
CA SER A 163 -0.06 1.19 -39.36
C SER A 163 0.60 2.40 -38.72
N ALA A 164 1.28 3.21 -39.52
CA ALA A 164 1.83 4.48 -39.11
C ALA A 164 0.70 5.46 -38.72
N SER A 165 0.23 5.41 -37.47
CA SER A 165 -0.62 6.47 -36.91
C SER A 165 0.27 7.40 -36.08
N SER A 166 0.66 8.53 -36.67
CA SER A 166 1.57 9.55 -36.12
C SER A 166 0.98 10.39 -34.96
N GLY A 167 -0.15 9.99 -34.38
CA GLY A 167 -0.70 10.59 -33.16
C GLY A 167 -0.29 9.76 -31.95
N GLY A 168 0.68 10.23 -31.17
CA GLY A 168 1.16 9.54 -29.97
C GLY A 168 0.00 9.10 -29.07
N LYS A 169 -0.21 7.79 -28.95
CA LYS A 169 -1.28 7.22 -28.15
C LYS A 169 -0.88 7.23 -26.68
N ARG A 170 -1.57 8.05 -25.88
CA ARG A 170 -1.33 8.16 -24.44
C ARG A 170 -2.20 7.15 -23.69
N MET A 171 -1.59 6.12 -23.12
CA MET A 171 -2.25 5.29 -22.12
C MET A 171 -2.11 5.99 -20.75
N ARG A 172 -3.16 6.04 -19.94
CA ARG A 172 -3.08 6.62 -18.59
C ARG A 172 -2.67 5.58 -17.58
N GLU A 173 -3.28 4.39 -17.63
CA GLU A 173 -3.14 3.38 -16.60
C GLU A 173 -3.01 1.99 -17.21
N LEU A 174 -1.96 1.26 -16.81
CA LEU A 174 -1.76 -0.15 -17.13
C LEU A 174 -1.65 -0.94 -15.83
N ARG A 175 -2.57 -1.87 -15.58
CA ARG A 175 -2.55 -2.74 -14.40
C ARG A 175 -2.77 -4.19 -14.79
N VAL A 176 -1.79 -5.03 -14.50
CA VAL A 176 -1.89 -6.49 -14.70
C VAL A 176 -1.46 -7.16 -13.41
N LEU A 177 -2.43 -7.50 -12.57
CA LEU A 177 -2.21 -7.93 -11.19
C LEU A 177 -2.72 -9.36 -10.96
N LYS A 178 -1.97 -10.21 -10.26
CA LYS A 178 -2.38 -11.59 -9.94
C LYS A 178 -2.82 -12.38 -11.17
N CYS A 179 -2.00 -12.39 -12.22
CA CYS A 179 -2.23 -13.09 -13.48
C CYS A 179 -1.10 -14.11 -13.77
N PRO A 180 -0.87 -15.12 -12.89
CA PRO A 180 0.32 -15.98 -12.92
C PRO A 180 0.48 -16.83 -14.19
N SER A 181 -0.63 -17.20 -14.86
CA SER A 181 -0.56 -17.97 -16.12
C SER A 181 -0.21 -17.13 -17.34
N LEU A 182 -0.17 -15.80 -17.19
CA LEU A 182 0.09 -14.91 -18.31
C LEU A 182 1.59 -14.98 -18.63
N PRO A 183 1.98 -15.29 -19.88
CA PRO A 183 3.38 -15.39 -20.24
C PRO A 183 4.07 -14.04 -20.15
N LEU A 184 5.40 -14.06 -20.35
CA LEU A 184 6.26 -12.89 -20.42
C LEU A 184 5.61 -11.72 -21.18
N LEU A 185 5.40 -10.61 -20.48
CA LEU A 185 4.92 -9.37 -21.08
C LEU A 185 5.98 -8.83 -22.06
N ARG A 186 5.58 -8.63 -23.32
CA ARG A 186 6.39 -7.93 -24.33
C ARG A 186 5.67 -6.68 -24.82
N LEU A 187 6.43 -5.60 -24.92
CA LEU A 187 5.97 -4.35 -25.50
C LEU A 187 6.53 -4.23 -26.93
N PRO A 188 5.71 -3.84 -27.91
CA PRO A 188 6.23 -3.49 -29.22
C PRO A 188 7.09 -2.22 -29.09
N PRO A 189 8.25 -2.15 -29.76
CA PRO A 189 9.08 -0.96 -29.76
C PRO A 189 8.35 0.21 -30.44
N GLY A 190 8.38 1.40 -29.82
CA GLY A 190 7.98 2.66 -30.45
C GLY A 190 6.52 3.11 -30.31
N ASP A 191 5.62 2.30 -29.74
CA ASP A 191 4.18 2.63 -29.76
C ASP A 191 3.67 3.39 -28.52
N VAL A 192 4.40 3.38 -27.39
CA VAL A 192 3.93 3.96 -26.12
C VAL A 192 4.62 5.29 -25.85
N SER A 193 3.93 6.42 -26.06
CA SER A 193 4.53 7.74 -25.85
C SER A 193 4.52 8.20 -24.38
N SER A 194 3.56 7.75 -23.57
CA SER A 194 3.47 8.08 -22.15
C SER A 194 2.46 7.21 -21.41
N ILE A 195 2.79 6.74 -20.21
CA ILE A 195 1.92 6.09 -19.23
C ILE A 195 2.01 6.85 -17.91
N SER A 196 0.90 7.26 -17.30
CA SER A 196 1.00 7.92 -15.97
C SER A 196 1.34 6.92 -14.86
N THR A 197 0.70 5.76 -14.86
CA THR A 197 0.93 4.71 -13.84
C THR A 197 0.86 3.32 -14.45
N CYS A 198 1.87 2.51 -14.18
CA CYS A 198 1.94 1.11 -14.57
C CYS A 198 2.11 0.23 -13.33
N ALA A 199 1.29 -0.80 -13.14
CA ALA A 199 1.43 -1.76 -12.04
C ALA A 199 1.37 -3.20 -12.55
N LEU A 200 2.43 -3.97 -12.33
CA LEU A 200 2.61 -5.30 -12.91
C LEU A 200 2.94 -6.33 -11.83
N ASP A 201 2.30 -7.50 -11.93
CA ASP A 201 2.50 -8.69 -11.09
C ASP A 201 2.56 -9.93 -11.99
N VAL A 202 3.35 -9.82 -13.05
CA VAL A 202 3.61 -10.86 -14.06
C VAL A 202 5.08 -10.76 -14.45
N VAL A 203 5.66 -11.84 -14.98
CA VAL A 203 7.06 -11.80 -15.44
C VAL A 203 7.18 -10.80 -16.59
N VAL A 204 8.12 -9.87 -16.47
CA VAL A 204 8.39 -8.82 -17.46
C VAL A 204 9.83 -8.97 -17.93
N SER A 205 10.07 -8.93 -19.24
CA SER A 205 11.45 -8.95 -19.75
C SER A 205 12.18 -7.66 -19.41
N THR A 206 13.49 -7.72 -19.21
CA THR A 206 14.38 -6.56 -19.04
C THR A 206 14.08 -5.44 -20.05
N ALA A 207 13.98 -5.78 -21.34
CA ALA A 207 13.66 -4.82 -22.39
C ALA A 207 12.31 -4.11 -22.19
N ALA A 208 11.29 -4.85 -21.72
CA ALA A 208 9.97 -4.28 -21.44
C ALA A 208 10.00 -3.42 -20.17
N VAL A 209 10.77 -3.79 -19.12
CA VAL A 209 10.96 -2.95 -17.94
C VAL A 209 11.64 -1.63 -18.32
N CYS A 210 12.71 -1.66 -19.11
CA CYS A 210 13.37 -0.43 -19.61
C CYS A 210 12.40 0.45 -20.40
N THR A 211 11.68 -0.14 -21.36
CA THR A 211 10.70 0.60 -22.18
C THR A 211 9.61 1.23 -21.30
N LEU A 212 9.10 0.50 -20.30
CA LEU A 212 8.13 1.04 -19.35
C LEU A 212 8.73 2.14 -18.49
N ALA A 213 9.94 1.97 -17.99
CA ALA A 213 10.62 2.96 -17.17
C ALA A 213 10.85 4.28 -17.92
N GLU A 214 11.04 4.25 -19.24
CA GLU A 214 11.16 5.45 -20.08
C GLU A 214 9.82 6.16 -20.31
N CYS A 215 8.73 5.40 -20.48
CA CYS A 215 7.43 5.98 -20.81
C CYS A 215 6.51 6.19 -19.60
N CYS A 216 6.81 5.59 -18.45
CA CYS A 216 5.95 5.63 -17.25
C CYS A 216 6.36 6.75 -16.28
N GLY A 217 5.39 7.52 -15.79
CA GLY A 217 5.59 8.43 -14.67
C GLY A 217 5.90 7.71 -13.36
N GLN A 218 5.32 6.52 -13.17
CA GLN A 218 5.61 5.59 -12.07
C GLN A 218 5.39 4.14 -12.52
N LEU A 219 6.38 3.29 -12.26
CA LEU A 219 6.33 1.85 -12.53
C LEU A 219 6.33 1.07 -11.20
N GLU A 220 5.20 0.46 -10.87
CA GLU A 220 5.05 -0.44 -9.73
C GLU A 220 5.22 -1.89 -10.18
N LEU A 221 6.22 -2.58 -9.62
CA LEU A 221 6.39 -4.01 -9.78
C LEU A 221 5.97 -4.70 -8.49
N ARG A 222 5.21 -5.79 -8.59
CA ARG A 222 4.70 -6.58 -7.48
C ARG A 222 5.00 -8.06 -7.69
N GLY A 223 5.01 -8.82 -6.60
CA GLY A 223 5.11 -10.29 -6.63
C GLY A 223 6.20 -10.77 -7.57
N THR A 224 5.84 -11.60 -8.55
CA THR A 224 6.82 -12.20 -9.48
C THR A 224 7.59 -11.17 -10.31
N ALA A 225 6.97 -10.02 -10.63
CA ALA A 225 7.62 -8.96 -11.39
C ALA A 225 8.71 -8.28 -10.54
N ALA A 226 8.39 -8.00 -9.28
CA ALA A 226 9.33 -7.39 -8.33
C ALA A 226 10.49 -8.34 -8.01
N ALA A 227 10.17 -9.62 -7.75
CA ALA A 227 11.14 -10.69 -7.51
C ALA A 227 12.14 -10.83 -8.67
N THR A 228 11.63 -10.91 -9.91
CA THR A 228 12.48 -11.06 -11.11
C THR A 228 13.41 -9.86 -11.28
N PHE A 229 12.91 -8.64 -11.06
CA PHE A 229 13.71 -7.43 -11.15
C PHE A 229 14.74 -7.31 -10.03
N ALA A 230 14.37 -7.68 -8.80
CA ALA A 230 15.27 -7.66 -7.64
C ALA A 230 16.40 -8.69 -7.77
N HIS A 231 16.12 -9.82 -8.43
CA HIS A 231 17.11 -10.87 -8.68
C HIS A 231 18.13 -10.48 -9.77
N ASP A 232 17.71 -9.78 -10.81
CA ASP A 232 18.59 -9.30 -11.89
C ASP A 232 18.38 -7.80 -12.17
N PRO A 233 18.85 -6.93 -11.25
CA PRO A 233 18.67 -5.50 -11.38
C PRO A 233 19.53 -5.00 -12.55
N HIS A 234 18.88 -4.33 -13.50
CA HIS A 234 19.53 -3.75 -14.66
C HIS A 234 19.45 -2.22 -14.62
N PRO A 235 20.36 -1.52 -15.33
CA PRO A 235 20.33 -0.07 -15.42
C PRO A 235 18.99 0.42 -15.97
N LEU A 236 18.42 1.43 -15.30
CA LEU A 236 17.20 2.11 -15.73
C LEU A 236 17.51 3.59 -15.97
N PRO A 237 16.70 4.28 -16.80
CA PRO A 237 16.83 5.72 -16.99
C PRO A 237 16.81 6.47 -15.65
N ALA A 238 17.66 7.49 -15.49
CA ALA A 238 17.80 8.20 -14.22
C ALA A 238 16.51 8.88 -13.74
N MET A 239 15.62 9.23 -14.66
CA MET A 239 14.32 9.88 -14.37
C MET A 239 13.22 8.88 -14.01
N ALA A 240 13.46 7.57 -14.20
CA ALA A 240 12.46 6.56 -13.90
C ALA A 240 12.16 6.51 -12.40
N LYS A 241 10.88 6.31 -12.08
CA LYS A 241 10.39 6.12 -10.71
C LYS A 241 9.84 4.71 -10.57
N VAL A 242 10.66 3.81 -10.03
CA VAL A 242 10.28 2.41 -9.81
C VAL A 242 9.95 2.18 -8.35
N VAL A 243 8.87 1.44 -8.12
CA VAL A 243 8.41 0.99 -6.80
C VAL A 243 8.32 -0.53 -6.82
N LEU A 244 9.08 -1.19 -5.97
CA LEU A 244 9.04 -2.64 -5.79
C LEU A 244 8.20 -2.97 -4.56
N LEU A 245 7.23 -3.88 -4.68
CA LEU A 245 6.31 -4.21 -3.59
C LEU A 245 6.29 -5.71 -3.31
N GLY A 246 6.57 -6.06 -2.06
CA GLY A 246 6.49 -7.44 -1.57
C GLY A 246 7.65 -8.31 -2.08
N VAL A 247 8.85 -7.74 -2.19
CA VAL A 247 10.06 -8.46 -2.57
C VAL A 247 10.50 -9.30 -1.37
N HIS A 248 10.78 -10.58 -1.57
CA HIS A 248 11.30 -11.39 -0.47
C HIS A 248 12.80 -11.14 -0.26
N SER A 249 13.26 -11.20 0.99
CA SER A 249 14.66 -10.90 1.34
C SER A 249 15.67 -11.83 0.65
N ASP A 250 15.27 -13.06 0.31
CA ASP A 250 16.06 -14.05 -0.44
C ASP A 250 16.10 -13.78 -1.96
N GLU A 251 15.19 -12.96 -2.48
CA GLU A 251 15.16 -12.56 -3.89
C GLU A 251 16.10 -11.39 -4.18
N LEU A 252 16.47 -10.62 -3.15
CA LEU A 252 17.46 -9.56 -3.26
C LEU A 252 18.85 -10.19 -3.40
N THR A 253 19.52 -9.92 -4.52
CA THR A 253 20.88 -10.41 -4.74
C THR A 253 21.84 -9.76 -3.76
N ARG A 254 22.67 -10.59 -3.11
CA ARG A 254 23.72 -10.10 -2.21
C ARG A 254 24.81 -9.31 -2.95
N THR A 255 24.92 -9.47 -4.26
CA THR A 255 26.04 -8.94 -5.06
C THR A 255 25.71 -7.65 -5.80
N ALA A 256 24.43 -7.31 -5.99
CA ALA A 256 24.04 -6.15 -6.78
C ALA A 256 23.10 -5.23 -6.00
N SER A 257 23.42 -3.94 -5.98
CA SER A 257 22.54 -2.92 -5.44
C SER A 257 21.44 -2.56 -6.44
N LEU A 258 20.25 -2.26 -5.92
CA LEU A 258 19.14 -1.76 -6.73
C LEU A 258 19.51 -0.40 -7.34
N PRO A 259 19.13 -0.13 -8.61
CA PRO A 259 19.48 1.12 -9.25
C PRO A 259 18.77 2.31 -8.59
N ARG A 260 19.37 3.50 -8.63
CA ARG A 260 18.82 4.77 -8.09
C ARG A 260 17.41 5.14 -8.60
N ALA A 261 16.98 4.54 -9.71
CA ALA A 261 15.62 4.67 -10.22
C ALA A 261 14.56 4.03 -9.30
N VAL A 262 14.94 3.04 -8.48
CA VAL A 262 14.08 2.45 -7.46
C VAL A 262 13.96 3.42 -6.30
N LYS A 263 12.80 4.05 -6.17
CA LYS A 263 12.54 5.04 -5.10
C LYS A 263 12.02 4.39 -3.84
N ARG A 264 11.35 3.25 -3.97
CA ARG A 264 10.76 2.51 -2.86
C ARG A 264 10.85 1.00 -3.08
N CYS A 265 11.18 0.26 -2.03
CA CYS A 265 11.22 -1.20 -2.02
C CYS A 265 10.58 -1.73 -0.73
N ASP A 266 9.42 -2.39 -0.84
CA ASP A 266 8.80 -3.08 0.30
C ASP A 266 9.33 -4.51 0.38
N VAL A 267 10.09 -4.80 1.44
CA VAL A 267 10.75 -6.08 1.70
C VAL A 267 9.95 -6.93 2.69
N VAL A 268 9.77 -8.20 2.36
CA VAL A 268 9.11 -9.21 3.21
C VAL A 268 10.11 -10.29 3.61
N MET A 269 10.43 -10.34 4.90
CA MET A 269 11.38 -11.30 5.45
C MET A 269 10.65 -12.57 5.90
N ARG A 270 11.04 -13.72 5.34
CA ARG A 270 10.52 -15.02 5.78
C ARG A 270 11.36 -15.63 6.90
N HIS A 271 12.67 -15.71 6.71
CA HIS A 271 13.59 -16.33 7.66
C HIS A 271 14.99 -15.72 7.60
N GLY A 272 15.74 -15.86 8.68
CA GLY A 272 17.17 -15.54 8.74
C GLY A 272 17.48 -14.06 8.99
N GLY A 273 18.74 -13.72 8.76
CA GLY A 273 19.24 -12.34 8.78
C GLY A 273 19.05 -11.67 7.41
N PHE A 274 18.72 -10.39 7.42
CA PHE A 274 18.64 -9.55 6.22
C PHE A 274 19.80 -8.57 6.18
N ASP A 275 20.52 -8.56 5.06
CA ASP A 275 21.54 -7.57 4.73
C ASP A 275 20.93 -6.52 3.79
N PRO A 276 20.83 -5.26 4.22
CA PRO A 276 20.18 -4.22 3.43
C PRO A 276 21.11 -3.60 2.38
N THR A 277 22.34 -4.08 2.17
CA THR A 277 23.30 -3.53 1.19
C THR A 277 22.71 -3.41 -0.23
N ALA A 278 21.82 -4.34 -0.62
CA ALA A 278 21.11 -4.27 -1.90
C ALA A 278 20.21 -3.01 -2.04
N LEU A 279 19.85 -2.36 -0.92
CA LEU A 279 18.96 -1.21 -0.84
C LEU A 279 19.71 0.14 -0.68
N LEU A 280 21.03 0.17 -0.84
CA LEU A 280 21.90 1.35 -0.60
C LEU A 280 21.37 2.67 -1.20
N PHE A 281 20.69 2.59 -2.35
CA PHE A 281 20.20 3.75 -3.09
C PHE A 281 18.68 3.99 -2.99
N VAL A 282 17.96 3.21 -2.16
CA VAL A 282 16.50 3.27 -2.04
C VAL A 282 16.10 4.27 -0.95
N ALA A 283 15.23 5.22 -1.28
CA ALA A 283 14.88 6.32 -0.37
C ALA A 283 13.81 5.96 0.67
N ASP A 284 12.86 5.07 0.34
CA ASP A 284 11.78 4.58 1.22
C ASP A 284 11.78 3.04 1.26
N MET A 285 12.00 2.48 2.45
CA MET A 285 12.20 1.03 2.63
C MET A 285 11.35 0.48 3.78
N PRO A 286 10.12 0.02 3.48
CA PRO A 286 9.33 -0.77 4.40
C PRO A 286 9.84 -2.22 4.46
N ILE A 287 10.32 -2.64 5.63
CA ILE A 287 10.76 -3.99 5.94
C ILE A 287 9.72 -4.60 6.89
N ARG A 288 9.20 -5.79 6.56
CA ARG A 288 8.23 -6.49 7.38
C ARG A 288 8.61 -7.95 7.56
N GLY A 289 8.57 -8.45 8.79
CA GLY A 289 8.65 -9.87 9.09
C GLY A 289 7.34 -10.61 8.81
N ASP A 290 7.42 -11.88 8.42
CA ASP A 290 6.24 -12.73 8.27
C ASP A 290 5.69 -13.11 9.67
N PRO A 291 4.44 -12.73 10.03
CA PRO A 291 3.89 -12.95 11.36
C PRO A 291 3.72 -14.43 11.73
N GLY A 292 3.81 -15.36 10.77
CA GLY A 292 3.70 -16.80 11.02
C GLY A 292 4.99 -17.49 11.48
N LEU A 293 6.12 -16.79 11.55
CA LEU A 293 7.45 -17.38 11.69
C LEU A 293 8.25 -16.76 12.84
N SER A 294 9.41 -17.33 13.16
CA SER A 294 10.34 -16.70 14.09
C SER A 294 10.70 -15.30 13.60
N LEU A 295 10.71 -14.31 14.51
CA LEU A 295 10.96 -12.91 14.16
C LEU A 295 12.32 -12.79 13.44
N PRO A 296 12.33 -12.34 12.18
CA PRO A 296 13.54 -12.33 11.39
C PRO A 296 14.45 -11.17 11.84
N VAL A 297 15.77 -11.36 11.66
CA VAL A 297 16.77 -10.42 12.20
C VAL A 297 17.14 -9.39 11.14
N VAL A 298 17.00 -8.10 11.48
CA VAL A 298 17.40 -6.97 10.65
C VAL A 298 18.63 -6.32 11.28
N SER A 299 19.70 -6.18 10.51
CA SER A 299 20.96 -5.54 10.92
C SER A 299 21.57 -4.74 9.77
N GLY A 300 22.59 -3.92 10.03
CA GLY A 300 23.31 -3.19 8.99
C GLY A 300 22.53 -2.01 8.38
N LEU A 301 21.53 -1.48 9.10
CA LEU A 301 20.71 -0.36 8.61
C LEU A 301 21.49 0.97 8.58
N ASP A 302 22.60 1.04 9.31
CA ASP A 302 23.60 2.10 9.28
C ASP A 302 24.29 2.26 7.92
N LEU A 303 24.33 1.21 7.12
CA LEU A 303 24.96 1.21 5.80
C LEU A 303 24.14 1.93 4.72
N LEU A 304 23.06 2.65 5.08
CA LEU A 304 22.05 3.16 4.15
C LEU A 304 21.97 4.70 4.12
N PRO A 305 23.05 5.40 3.71
CA PRO A 305 23.21 6.86 3.86
C PRO A 305 22.19 7.70 3.08
N HIS A 306 21.55 7.13 2.06
CA HIS A 306 20.60 7.84 1.20
C HIS A 306 19.14 7.65 1.61
N THR A 307 18.90 6.91 2.69
CA THR A 307 17.55 6.58 3.12
C THR A 307 16.90 7.75 3.84
N THR A 308 15.75 8.17 3.31
CA THR A 308 14.93 9.21 3.93
C THR A 308 13.85 8.61 4.84
N ARG A 309 13.52 7.34 4.66
CA ARG A 309 12.50 6.65 5.44
C ARG A 309 12.77 5.16 5.58
N VAL A 310 12.93 4.72 6.82
CA VAL A 310 13.03 3.30 7.21
C VAL A 310 11.78 2.93 7.99
N VAL A 311 11.09 1.87 7.59
CA VAL A 311 9.94 1.35 8.36
C VAL A 311 10.18 -0.12 8.62
N VAL A 312 10.48 -0.51 9.86
CA VAL A 312 10.64 -1.91 10.25
C VAL A 312 9.41 -2.35 11.04
N LYS A 313 8.83 -3.50 10.67
CA LYS A 313 7.64 -4.06 11.32
C LYS A 313 7.82 -5.52 11.62
N GLU A 314 7.43 -5.95 12.83
CA GLU A 314 7.36 -7.37 13.19
C GLU A 314 8.72 -8.09 13.00
N CYS A 315 9.83 -7.42 13.35
CA CYS A 315 11.20 -7.94 13.22
C CYS A 315 11.98 -7.86 14.53
N ARG A 316 13.06 -8.65 14.64
CA ARG A 316 14.13 -8.43 15.63
C ARG A 316 15.17 -7.49 15.02
N VAL A 317 15.33 -6.29 15.57
CA VAL A 317 16.33 -5.31 15.12
C VAL A 317 17.60 -5.51 15.95
N MET A 318 18.76 -5.50 15.28
CA MET A 318 20.07 -5.66 15.91
C MET A 318 21.06 -4.65 15.32
N GLY A 319 21.61 -3.79 16.17
CA GLY A 319 22.69 -2.86 15.84
C GLY A 319 22.22 -1.47 15.41
N ASP A 320 23.08 -0.78 14.68
CA ASP A 320 22.94 0.64 14.45
C ASP A 320 21.97 0.95 13.30
N ILE A 321 21.26 2.06 13.47
CA ILE A 321 20.44 2.72 12.47
C ILE A 321 21.00 4.14 12.34
N ALA A 322 22.09 4.27 11.58
CA ALA A 322 22.60 5.58 11.18
C ALA A 322 21.64 6.18 10.14
N ALA A 323 20.84 7.14 10.59
CA ALA A 323 19.89 7.81 9.75
C ALA A 323 20.52 9.14 9.29
N SER A 324 20.32 9.56 8.04
CA SER A 324 20.65 10.95 7.69
C SER A 324 19.82 11.89 8.56
N LEU A 325 20.29 13.12 8.81
CA LEU A 325 19.53 14.19 9.50
C LEU A 325 18.13 14.48 8.91
N SER A 326 17.80 13.91 7.75
CA SER A 326 16.50 14.01 7.09
C SER A 326 15.58 12.79 7.30
N ALA A 327 16.11 11.72 7.90
CA ALA A 327 15.49 10.41 7.88
C ALA A 327 14.40 10.26 8.95
N LYS A 328 13.33 9.56 8.54
CA LYS A 328 12.26 9.10 9.41
C LYS A 328 12.41 7.60 9.66
N VAL A 329 12.62 7.20 10.91
CA VAL A 329 12.65 5.81 11.35
C VAL A 329 11.30 5.46 11.98
N VAL A 330 10.73 4.32 11.60
CA VAL A 330 9.49 3.78 12.18
C VAL A 330 9.73 2.33 12.56
N LEU A 331 9.64 2.03 13.85
CA LEU A 331 9.71 0.69 14.41
C LEU A 331 8.32 0.32 14.90
N ARG A 332 7.81 -0.85 14.48
CA ARG A 332 6.47 -1.30 14.88
C ARG A 332 6.50 -2.76 15.27
N ASP A 333 6.07 -3.04 16.49
CA ASP A 333 5.97 -4.39 17.02
C ASP A 333 7.31 -5.15 16.88
N CYS A 334 8.42 -4.45 17.15
CA CYS A 334 9.80 -4.92 16.98
C CYS A 334 10.40 -5.32 18.34
N ILE A 335 11.42 -6.18 18.33
CA ILE A 335 12.21 -6.54 19.53
C ILE A 335 13.71 -6.45 19.23
N GLY A 336 14.57 -6.67 20.22
CA GLY A 336 16.03 -6.69 20.05
C GLY A 336 16.70 -5.45 20.60
N THR A 337 17.81 -5.01 20.00
CA THR A 337 18.57 -3.82 20.41
C THR A 337 18.83 -2.95 19.19
N ALA A 338 18.51 -1.66 19.27
CA ALA A 338 18.74 -0.73 18.16
C ALA A 338 19.27 0.62 18.64
N THR A 339 20.36 1.05 18.03
CA THR A 339 20.97 2.37 18.29
C THR A 339 20.61 3.29 17.14
N VAL A 340 19.80 4.31 17.38
CA VAL A 340 19.35 5.26 16.36
C VAL A 340 20.11 6.56 16.49
N MET A 341 20.86 6.91 15.44
CA MET A 341 21.71 8.10 15.41
C MET A 341 21.25 9.08 14.33
N GLU A 342 21.35 10.38 14.62
CA GLU A 342 21.14 11.49 13.68
C GLU A 342 19.77 11.50 12.98
N ALA A 343 18.74 10.89 13.59
CA ALA A 343 17.42 10.79 12.98
C ALA A 343 16.59 12.06 13.18
N ARG A 344 15.95 12.54 12.12
CA ARG A 344 14.96 13.62 12.23
C ARG A 344 13.76 13.22 13.07
N LYS A 345 13.25 12.01 12.81
CA LYS A 345 12.05 11.53 13.48
C LYS A 345 12.06 10.04 13.69
N VAL A 346 11.94 9.62 14.94
CA VAL A 346 11.78 8.21 15.34
C VAL A 346 10.35 7.99 15.81
N HIS A 347 9.71 6.97 15.27
CA HIS A 347 8.43 6.49 15.76
C HIS A 347 8.55 5.05 16.24
N VAL A 348 8.00 4.76 17.41
CA VAL A 348 7.88 3.41 17.95
C VAL A 348 6.41 3.13 18.22
N PHE A 349 5.91 2.02 17.72
CA PHE A 349 4.51 1.64 17.85
C PHE A 349 4.33 0.20 18.31
N GLY A 350 3.36 0.00 19.19
CA GLY A 350 2.85 -1.32 19.55
C GLY A 350 3.53 -1.93 20.78
N PRO A 351 2.94 -3.01 21.33
CA PRO A 351 3.28 -3.54 22.66
C PRO A 351 4.69 -4.13 22.74
N ARG A 352 5.35 -4.33 21.60
CA ARG A 352 6.73 -4.82 21.53
C ARG A 352 7.63 -3.71 21.05
N MET A 353 8.63 -3.37 21.85
CA MET A 353 9.73 -2.50 21.43
C MET A 353 11.10 -3.18 21.57
N PRO A 354 12.08 -2.83 20.73
CA PRO A 354 13.48 -3.12 21.01
C PRO A 354 13.98 -2.23 22.14
N THR A 355 15.03 -2.65 22.83
CA THR A 355 15.85 -1.76 23.65
C THR A 355 16.47 -0.70 22.74
N LEU A 356 16.25 0.58 23.06
CA LEU A 356 16.70 1.69 22.22
C LEU A 356 17.82 2.51 22.87
N GLU A 357 18.83 2.80 22.08
CA GLU A 357 19.80 3.87 22.33
C GLU A 357 19.52 4.99 21.30
N LEU A 358 19.41 6.24 21.75
CA LEU A 358 18.99 7.36 20.91
C LEU A 358 20.01 8.50 21.02
N HIS A 359 20.68 8.83 19.91
CA HIS A 359 21.69 9.91 19.86
C HIS A 359 21.33 10.91 18.75
N ASP A 360 21.38 12.21 19.06
CA ASP A 360 21.15 13.29 18.09
C ASP A 360 19.80 13.21 17.36
N VAL A 361 18.73 12.87 18.08
CA VAL A 361 17.39 12.72 17.51
C VAL A 361 16.52 13.96 17.72
N GLU A 362 16.02 14.57 16.64
CA GLU A 362 15.19 15.78 16.73
C GLU A 362 13.83 15.48 17.39
N ARG A 363 13.17 14.38 17.01
CA ARG A 363 11.84 14.05 17.51
C ARG A 363 11.58 12.57 17.66
N VAL A 364 11.18 12.16 18.86
CA VAL A 364 10.80 10.79 19.20
C VAL A 364 9.33 10.74 19.56
N GLU A 365 8.58 9.81 18.97
CA GLU A 365 7.18 9.52 19.31
C GLU A 365 7.04 8.02 19.59
N MET A 366 6.60 7.67 20.79
CA MET A 366 6.35 6.29 21.20
C MET A 366 4.89 6.17 21.62
N MET A 367 4.19 5.17 21.09
CA MET A 367 2.75 5.01 21.32
C MET A 367 2.34 3.56 21.54
N GLY A 368 1.65 3.30 22.65
CA GLY A 368 1.13 1.97 22.99
C GLY A 368 2.24 0.96 23.22
N VAL A 369 3.24 1.32 24.03
CA VAL A 369 4.44 0.52 24.27
C VAL A 369 4.40 -0.02 25.70
N ASP A 370 4.39 -1.34 25.82
CA ASP A 370 4.51 -2.04 27.10
C ASP A 370 6.00 -2.16 27.44
N ASP A 371 6.36 -1.98 28.70
CA ASP A 371 7.74 -2.09 29.21
C ASP A 371 8.76 -1.30 28.38
N LEU A 372 8.67 0.03 28.42
CA LEU A 372 9.58 0.92 27.72
C LEU A 372 11.04 0.62 28.10
N SER A 373 11.79 0.12 27.13
CA SER A 373 13.21 -0.17 27.24
C SER A 373 14.00 0.83 26.41
N VAL A 374 14.42 1.92 27.05
CA VAL A 374 15.38 2.87 26.50
C VAL A 374 16.65 2.69 27.32
N ALA A 375 17.75 2.27 26.71
CA ALA A 375 19.01 2.07 27.42
C ALA A 375 19.74 3.39 27.63
N GLU A 376 19.75 4.24 26.61
CA GLU A 376 20.46 5.51 26.64
C GLU A 376 19.78 6.56 25.75
N THR A 377 19.84 7.82 26.19
CA THR A 377 19.44 8.98 25.39
C THR A 377 20.51 10.06 25.49
N GLU A 378 20.89 10.61 24.34
CA GLU A 378 21.83 11.72 24.20
C GLU A 378 21.30 12.70 23.15
N ASP A 379 21.30 13.99 23.50
CA ASP A 379 20.88 15.08 22.61
C ASP A 379 19.52 14.89 21.88
N VAL A 380 18.55 14.30 22.56
CA VAL A 380 17.18 14.16 22.05
C VAL A 380 16.40 15.46 22.27
N VAL A 381 16.04 16.15 21.18
CA VAL A 381 15.40 17.49 21.29
C VAL A 381 13.98 17.41 21.83
N SER A 382 13.17 16.45 21.38
CA SER A 382 11.81 16.26 21.86
C SER A 382 11.40 14.80 21.87
N MET A 383 10.81 14.34 22.97
CA MET A 383 10.24 13.01 23.11
C MET A 383 8.78 13.11 23.55
N LYS A 384 7.89 12.37 22.88
CA LYS A 384 6.50 12.18 23.26
C LYS A 384 6.25 10.70 23.53
N LEU A 385 5.80 10.39 24.73
CA LEU A 385 5.31 9.07 25.13
C LEU A 385 3.78 9.15 25.30
N ASP A 386 3.05 8.22 24.72
CA ASP A 386 1.59 8.17 24.77
C ASP A 386 1.15 6.72 25.01
N ASP A 387 0.46 6.47 26.13
CA ASP A 387 0.03 5.10 26.49
C ASP A 387 1.25 4.16 26.63
N CYS A 388 2.16 4.51 27.54
CA CYS A 388 3.42 3.78 27.76
C CYS A 388 3.63 3.46 29.25
N GLU A 389 4.29 2.36 29.53
CA GLU A 389 4.68 1.92 30.88
C GLU A 389 6.20 1.85 31.00
N PHE A 390 6.82 2.41 32.05
CA PHE A 390 8.29 2.45 32.18
C PHE A 390 8.80 2.58 33.62
N GLU A 391 9.94 1.93 33.96
CA GLU A 391 10.50 1.86 35.32
C GLU A 391 10.86 3.23 35.90
N GLY A 392 11.58 4.06 35.17
CA GLY A 392 12.03 5.34 35.68
C GLY A 392 12.44 6.32 34.61
N PHE A 393 12.95 7.46 35.06
CA PHE A 393 13.37 8.54 34.17
C PHE A 393 14.89 8.56 33.94
N ALA A 394 15.64 7.65 34.57
CA ALA A 394 17.10 7.63 34.56
C ALA A 394 17.64 7.58 33.12
N GLU A 395 16.99 6.78 32.29
CA GLU A 395 17.38 6.52 30.91
C GLU A 395 17.01 7.66 29.95
N LEU A 396 16.24 8.65 30.43
CA LEU A 396 15.79 9.83 29.67
C LEU A 396 16.68 11.07 29.88
N ARG A 397 17.89 10.90 30.44
CA ARG A 397 18.80 12.01 30.83
C ARG A 397 19.21 12.94 29.68
N GLY A 398 19.22 12.48 28.43
CA GLY A 398 19.55 13.30 27.25
C GLY A 398 18.36 13.98 26.58
N VAL A 399 17.14 13.83 27.10
CA VAL A 399 15.93 14.41 26.50
C VAL A 399 15.75 15.87 26.95
N ARG A 400 15.62 16.80 26.01
CA ARG A 400 15.41 18.23 26.32
C ARG A 400 13.94 18.56 26.63
N ARG A 401 13.01 18.01 25.84
CA ARG A 401 11.56 18.27 25.97
C ARG A 401 10.79 16.96 26.03
N LEU A 402 10.16 16.67 27.17
CA LEU A 402 9.39 15.45 27.38
C LEU A 402 7.89 15.76 27.48
N THR A 403 7.08 15.03 26.73
CA THR A 403 5.62 15.03 26.85
C THR A 403 5.12 13.62 27.11
N LEU A 404 4.48 13.42 28.25
CA LEU A 404 3.86 12.18 28.67
C LEU A 404 2.34 12.32 28.57
N SER A 405 1.67 11.30 28.05
CA SER A 405 0.22 11.26 27.93
C SER A 405 -0.27 9.86 28.24
N ARG A 406 -1.09 9.71 29.30
CA ARG A 406 -1.61 8.39 29.72
C ARG A 406 -0.51 7.37 29.98
N CYS A 407 0.62 7.81 30.53
CA CYS A 407 1.74 6.94 30.86
C CYS A 407 1.71 6.49 32.32
N MET A 408 2.25 5.30 32.58
CA MET A 408 2.52 4.78 33.92
C MET A 408 4.03 4.72 34.15
N PHE A 409 4.49 5.19 35.32
CA PHE A 409 5.90 5.07 35.70
C PHE A 409 6.08 4.74 37.18
N TYR A 410 7.22 4.14 37.52
CA TYR A 410 7.45 3.55 38.84
C TYR A 410 8.35 4.39 39.75
N ASN A 411 9.32 5.10 39.18
CA ASN A 411 10.34 5.81 39.96
C ASN A 411 10.54 7.24 39.46
N VAL A 412 10.09 8.21 40.26
CA VAL A 412 10.29 9.66 40.02
C VAL A 412 11.64 10.15 40.56
N LEU A 413 12.28 9.41 41.48
CA LEU A 413 13.50 9.87 42.14
C LEU A 413 14.68 10.04 41.17
N SER A 414 14.66 9.31 40.06
CA SER A 414 15.66 9.36 38.99
C SER A 414 15.37 10.41 37.91
N LEU A 415 14.40 11.31 38.11
CA LEU A 415 14.03 12.33 37.14
C LEU A 415 15.19 13.28 36.82
N PRO A 416 15.65 13.33 35.54
CA PRO A 416 16.67 14.27 35.11
C PRO A 416 16.07 15.67 34.91
N SER A 417 16.92 16.65 34.66
CA SER A 417 16.47 18.00 34.32
C SER A 417 15.95 18.06 32.88
N PHE A 418 14.69 18.45 32.70
CA PHE A 418 14.10 18.78 31.40
C PHE A 418 13.95 20.30 31.23
N SER A 419 14.19 20.82 30.02
CA SER A 419 13.81 22.21 29.69
C SER A 419 12.29 22.38 29.63
N TYR A 420 11.59 21.29 29.32
CA TYR A 420 10.14 21.24 29.24
C TYR A 420 9.66 19.84 29.59
N LEU A 421 8.79 19.73 30.60
CA LEU A 421 8.12 18.49 30.95
C LEU A 421 6.61 18.74 31.00
N ARG A 422 5.85 17.98 30.23
CA ARG A 422 4.38 17.99 30.28
C ARG A 422 3.85 16.60 30.56
N THR A 423 3.00 16.45 31.56
CA THR A 423 2.24 15.23 31.84
C THR A 423 0.76 15.49 31.61
N VAL A 424 0.05 14.48 31.09
CA VAL A 424 -1.39 14.54 30.84
C VAL A 424 -1.96 13.16 31.18
N HIS A 425 -2.80 13.07 32.21
CA HIS A 425 -3.42 11.80 32.64
C HIS A 425 -2.40 10.69 32.94
N CYS A 426 -1.23 11.03 33.48
CA CYS A 426 -0.22 10.04 33.88
C CYS A 426 -0.43 9.58 35.32
N ALA A 427 0.05 8.39 35.67
CA ALA A 427 -0.03 7.86 37.03
C ALA A 427 1.30 7.25 37.48
N GLY A 428 1.65 7.44 38.75
CA GLY A 428 2.68 6.64 39.42
C GLY A 428 2.08 5.32 39.93
N ARG A 429 2.79 4.19 39.85
CA ARG A 429 2.23 2.89 40.31
C ARG A 429 1.85 2.89 41.79
N GLU A 430 2.62 3.58 42.64
CA GLU A 430 2.30 3.70 44.06
C GLU A 430 0.95 4.38 44.32
N CYS A 431 0.41 5.11 43.33
CA CYS A 431 -0.91 5.74 43.39
C CYS A 431 -2.03 4.90 42.74
N ALA A 432 -1.71 3.78 42.06
CA ALA A 432 -2.68 3.03 41.25
C ALA A 432 -3.76 2.31 42.08
N ASP A 433 -3.47 1.97 43.34
CA ASP A 433 -4.42 1.29 44.23
C ASP A 433 -5.56 2.21 44.71
N ASN A 434 -5.40 3.53 44.57
CA ASN A 434 -6.44 4.51 44.83
C ASN A 434 -7.00 5.01 43.50
N THR A 435 -8.30 4.79 43.26
CA THR A 435 -9.03 5.13 42.02
C THR A 435 -9.01 6.62 41.61
N SER A 436 -8.34 7.48 42.38
CA SER A 436 -8.13 8.91 42.13
C SER A 436 -6.70 9.28 41.68
N GLY A 437 -5.77 8.34 41.53
CA GLY A 437 -4.33 8.60 41.41
C GLY A 437 -3.78 9.15 40.08
N ALA A 438 -4.61 9.47 39.09
CA ALA A 438 -4.14 9.99 37.81
C ALA A 438 -3.96 11.51 37.84
N TRP A 439 -2.79 12.01 37.44
CA TRP A 439 -2.53 13.45 37.39
C TRP A 439 -3.27 14.10 36.22
N PRO A 440 -4.08 15.13 36.45
CA PRO A 440 -4.94 15.72 35.41
C PRO A 440 -4.12 16.34 34.27
N SER A 441 -3.21 17.28 34.56
CA SER A 441 -2.14 17.72 33.65
C SER A 441 -1.18 18.64 34.39
N VAL A 442 0.13 18.41 34.27
CA VAL A 442 1.17 19.27 34.86
C VAL A 442 2.14 19.72 33.77
N CYS A 443 2.61 20.97 33.83
CA CYS A 443 3.59 21.52 32.89
C CYS A 443 4.70 22.27 33.64
N PHE A 444 5.94 21.85 33.44
CA PHE A 444 7.15 22.49 33.95
C PHE A 444 7.96 23.10 32.80
N ARG A 445 8.59 24.26 33.03
CA ARG A 445 9.44 24.94 32.05
C ARG A 445 10.71 25.45 32.71
N ASN A 446 11.86 24.94 32.27
CA ASN A 446 13.20 25.30 32.78
C ASN A 446 13.36 25.16 34.31
N GLU A 447 12.65 24.20 34.91
CA GLU A 447 12.70 23.97 36.36
C GLU A 447 13.88 23.07 36.76
N ARG A 448 14.29 23.16 38.03
CA ARG A 448 15.29 22.24 38.58
C ARG A 448 14.67 20.85 38.76
N ALA A 449 15.46 19.80 38.54
CA ALA A 449 15.01 18.42 38.72
C ALA A 449 14.44 18.16 40.12
N ALA A 450 14.98 18.78 41.17
CA ALA A 450 14.44 18.69 42.54
C ALA A 450 12.98 19.17 42.64
N VAL A 451 12.68 20.36 42.10
CA VAL A 451 11.33 20.94 42.11
C VAL A 451 10.34 20.07 41.34
N MET A 452 10.76 19.55 40.18
CA MET A 452 9.94 18.61 39.42
C MET A 452 9.69 17.32 40.22
N ARG A 453 10.72 16.76 40.88
CA ARG A 453 10.58 15.54 41.68
C ARG A 453 9.64 15.73 42.86
N ASP A 454 9.76 16.82 43.60
CA ASP A 454 8.92 17.08 44.76
C ASP A 454 7.44 17.21 44.33
N ALA A 455 7.18 18.01 43.28
CA ALA A 455 5.84 18.20 42.74
C ALA A 455 5.19 16.92 42.21
N LEU A 456 6.00 16.00 41.67
CA LEU A 456 5.55 14.71 41.16
C LEU A 456 5.48 13.62 42.25
N SER A 457 6.27 13.70 43.31
CA SER A 457 6.24 12.72 44.41
C SER A 457 5.04 12.93 45.33
N ASP A 458 4.60 14.18 45.52
CA ASP A 458 3.48 14.53 46.39
C ASP A 458 2.09 14.20 45.79
N GLY A 459 2.04 13.41 44.71
CA GLY A 459 0.80 12.99 44.06
C GLY A 459 -0.04 14.14 43.50
N GLY A 460 0.55 15.33 43.35
CA GLY A 460 -0.16 16.56 43.00
C GLY A 460 -1.15 17.05 44.08
N LEU A 461 -1.15 16.47 45.29
CA LEU A 461 -2.07 16.82 46.37
C LEU A 461 -1.76 18.20 46.96
N ALA A 462 -0.49 18.58 47.05
CA ALA A 462 -0.06 19.85 47.63
C ALA A 462 -0.31 21.09 46.73
N LEU A 463 -0.54 20.91 45.42
CA LEU A 463 -0.74 22.03 44.49
C LEU A 463 -2.22 22.44 44.32
N ASN A 464 -3.15 21.67 44.88
CA ASN A 464 -4.58 22.03 44.88
C ASN A 464 -4.95 22.98 46.04
N GLU A 465 -4.05 23.24 46.99
CA GLU A 465 -4.30 24.12 48.15
C GLU A 465 -3.61 25.50 48.05
N ALA A 466 -3.05 25.85 46.89
CA ALA A 466 -2.57 27.22 46.65
C ALA A 466 -3.76 28.18 46.45
N GLU A 467 -3.95 29.02 47.47
CA GLU A 467 -5.06 29.93 47.75
C GLU A 467 -5.62 30.74 46.55
N ASP A 468 -6.95 30.81 46.56
CA ASP A 468 -7.84 31.80 45.96
C ASP A 468 -7.19 32.97 45.22
N GLY A 469 -7.25 32.94 43.88
CA GLY A 469 -6.78 34.09 43.09
C GLY A 469 -6.91 34.00 41.58
N ALA A 470 -8.01 33.42 41.07
CA ALA A 470 -8.46 33.50 39.68
C ALA A 470 -7.59 32.85 38.59
N CYS A 471 -7.97 31.63 38.17
CA CYS A 471 -8.16 31.33 36.74
C CYS A 471 -9.04 30.07 36.53
N PRO A 472 -10.38 30.21 36.36
CA PRO A 472 -11.22 29.11 35.93
C PRO A 472 -11.31 29.12 34.40
N ARG A 473 -10.50 28.29 33.73
CA ARG A 473 -10.81 27.58 32.46
C ARG A 473 -9.54 26.92 31.93
N PHE A 474 -9.57 25.58 31.93
CA PHE A 474 -8.49 24.62 31.69
C PHE A 474 -7.52 24.47 32.88
N ASN A 475 -7.63 23.33 33.57
CA ASN A 475 -6.71 22.87 34.62
C ASN A 475 -5.32 22.58 34.02
N VAL A 476 -4.63 23.63 33.59
CA VAL A 476 -3.21 23.61 33.24
C VAL A 476 -2.55 24.46 34.31
N LEU A 477 -1.98 23.82 35.33
CA LEU A 477 -1.11 24.52 36.26
C LEU A 477 0.14 24.91 35.46
N PHE A 478 0.27 26.19 35.14
CA PHE A 478 1.53 26.75 34.67
C PHE A 478 2.33 27.12 35.91
N VAL A 479 3.18 26.20 36.37
CA VAL A 479 4.22 26.56 37.34
C VAL A 479 5.29 27.30 36.55
N ARG A 480 5.31 28.62 36.68
CA ARG A 480 6.35 29.49 36.12
C ARG A 480 7.02 30.20 37.30
N PHE A 481 8.20 29.75 37.68
CA PHE A 481 9.03 30.50 38.62
C PHE A 481 9.86 31.52 37.82
N ASP A 482 9.51 32.80 37.89
CA ASP A 482 10.32 33.88 37.35
C ASP A 482 11.39 34.32 38.40
N GLY A 483 12.68 34.08 38.13
CA GLY A 483 13.87 34.60 38.88
C GLY A 483 14.64 33.53 39.69
N VAL A 484 15.97 33.37 39.62
CA VAL A 484 17.13 34.30 39.46
C VAL A 484 18.15 33.75 38.47
#